data_AF-A0A6J2H9I9-F1
#
_entry.id   AF-A0A6J2H9I9-F1
#
_cell.length_a   1.000
_cell.length_b   1.000
_cell.length_c   1.000
_cell.angle_alpha   90.00
_cell.angle_beta   90.00
_cell.angle_gamma   90.00
#
_symmetry.space_group_name_H-M   'P 1'
#
loop_
_entity.id
_entity.type
_entity.pdbx_description
1 polymer ?
#
loop_
_entity_poly.entity_id
_entity_poly.type
_entity_poly.pdbx_seq_one_letter_code
_entity_poly.pdbx_strand_id
1 'polypeptide(L)'
;MGAVNGMRPDGVPDTSSVQSNEVWIGVVYALAATMIQEGLVEEGFRTAEGCYRTVWERLGMAFQTPEAYREKKVYRSLAYMRPLSIWSMQLALERRAGWAPAPAPPCQVPIHP
;
A
#
# COMPACT_ATOMS: atom_id res chain seq x y z
N MET A 1 4.05 9.59 -3.19
CA MET A 1 2.89 9.65 -4.10
C MET A 1 2.38 8.25 -4.46
N GLY A 2 2.70 7.19 -3.71
CA GLY A 2 2.36 5.82 -4.12
C GLY A 2 3.25 5.33 -5.26
N ALA A 3 2.82 4.24 -5.91
CA ALA A 3 3.53 3.62 -7.03
C ALA A 3 2.90 4.02 -8.37
N VAL A 4 3.73 4.47 -9.32
CA VAL A 4 3.31 4.73 -10.70
C VAL A 4 3.08 3.42 -11.44
N ASN A 5 2.11 3.38 -12.36
CA ASN A 5 1.76 2.16 -13.08
C ASN A 5 2.88 1.66 -14.00
N GLY A 6 3.65 2.56 -14.61
CA GLY A 6 4.71 2.22 -15.55
C GLY A 6 6.01 2.96 -15.24
N MET A 7 7.09 2.19 -15.14
CA MET A 7 8.45 2.69 -14.96
C MET A 7 9.35 2.01 -15.98
N ARG A 8 10.17 2.78 -16.70
CA ARG A 8 11.18 2.26 -17.61
C ARG A 8 12.39 1.72 -16.81
N PRO A 9 13.20 0.81 -17.39
CA PRO A 9 14.40 0.28 -16.71
C PRO A 9 15.43 1.34 -16.31
N ASP A 10 15.42 2.51 -16.96
CA ASP A 10 16.25 3.68 -16.66
C ASP A 10 15.72 4.53 -15.48
N GLY A 11 14.62 4.11 -14.84
CA GLY A 11 14.03 4.81 -13.69
C GLY A 11 13.16 6.01 -14.07
N VAL A 12 12.86 6.21 -15.36
CA VAL A 12 11.96 7.28 -15.83
C VAL A 12 10.53 6.74 -15.93
N PRO A 13 9.50 7.49 -15.46
CA PRO A 13 8.11 7.10 -15.65
C PRO A 13 7.77 6.86 -17.12
N ASP A 14 7.04 5.78 -17.41
CA ASP A 14 6.62 5.48 -18.78
C ASP A 14 5.51 6.44 -19.22
N THR A 15 5.73 7.13 -20.35
CA THR A 15 4.79 8.09 -20.94
C THR A 15 4.13 7.58 -22.23
N SER A 16 4.31 6.29 -22.56
CA SER A 16 3.70 5.64 -23.74
C SER A 16 2.17 5.65 -23.70
N SER A 17 1.57 5.70 -22.51
CA SER A 17 0.13 5.86 -22.31
C SER A 17 -0.17 6.92 -21.25
N VAL A 18 -1.37 7.47 -21.34
CA VAL A 18 -2.00 8.22 -20.25
C VAL A 18 -1.96 7.41 -18.94
N GLN A 19 -2.24 6.12 -18.99
CA GLN A 19 -2.38 5.31 -17.79
C GLN A 19 -1.03 4.86 -17.21
N SER A 20 0.02 4.76 -18.02
CA SER A 20 1.35 4.35 -17.55
C SER A 20 1.97 5.41 -16.63
N ASN A 21 1.70 6.70 -16.89
CA ASN A 21 2.14 7.82 -16.06
C ASN A 21 1.08 8.21 -14.99
N GLU A 22 0.23 7.29 -14.58
CA GLU A 22 -0.71 7.50 -13.48
C GLU A 22 -0.32 6.67 -12.27
N VAL A 23 -0.67 7.17 -11.10
CA VAL A 23 -0.76 6.38 -9.87
C VAL A 23 -2.21 5.98 -9.70
N TRP A 24 -2.52 4.68 -9.71
CA TRP A 24 -3.86 4.19 -9.43
C TRP A 24 -3.98 3.79 -7.96
N ILE A 25 -4.76 4.55 -7.19
CA ILE A 25 -4.77 4.44 -5.72
C ILE A 25 -5.15 3.03 -5.27
N GLY A 26 -6.16 2.43 -5.91
CA GLY A 26 -6.55 1.06 -5.58
C GLY A 26 -5.51 0.01 -5.94
N VAL A 27 -4.73 0.22 -7.01
CA VAL A 27 -3.61 -0.68 -7.34
C VAL A 27 -2.50 -0.54 -6.31
N VAL A 28 -2.20 0.69 -5.87
CA VAL A 28 -1.18 0.93 -4.83
C VAL A 28 -1.55 0.24 -3.51
N TYR A 29 -2.81 0.32 -3.08
CA TYR A 29 -3.22 -0.35 -1.85
C TYR A 29 -3.22 -1.87 -1.97
N ALA A 30 -3.63 -2.42 -3.12
CA ALA A 30 -3.50 -3.85 -3.38
C ALA A 30 -2.02 -4.30 -3.39
N LEU A 31 -1.13 -3.53 -4.03
CA LEU A 31 0.31 -3.77 -4.02
C LEU A 31 0.89 -3.73 -2.60
N ALA A 32 0.48 -2.75 -1.79
CA ALA A 32 0.88 -2.65 -0.39
C ALA A 32 0.44 -3.88 0.41
N ALA A 33 -0.78 -4.37 0.19
CA ALA A 33 -1.26 -5.60 0.83
C ALA A 33 -0.46 -6.83 0.40
N THR A 34 -0.10 -6.93 -0.89
CA THR A 34 0.80 -7.99 -1.39
C THR A 34 2.17 -7.91 -0.74
N MET A 35 2.78 -6.72 -0.65
CA MET A 35 4.04 -6.53 0.05
C MET A 35 3.97 -7.03 1.50
N ILE A 36 2.90 -6.70 2.22
CA ILE A 36 2.69 -7.19 3.60
C ILE A 36 2.57 -8.71 3.64
N GLN A 37 1.85 -9.33 2.70
CA GLN A 37 1.72 -10.79 2.60
C GLN A 37 3.07 -11.47 2.37
N GLU A 38 3.94 -10.86 1.57
CA GLU A 38 5.30 -11.33 1.29
C GLU A 38 6.33 -10.94 2.37
N GLY A 39 5.88 -10.37 3.51
CA GLY A 39 6.74 -10.00 4.63
C GLY A 39 7.44 -8.64 4.50
N LEU A 40 7.25 -7.92 3.41
CA LEU A 40 7.73 -6.56 3.15
C LEU A 40 6.83 -5.51 3.82
N VAL A 41 6.69 -5.62 5.14
CA VAL A 41 5.70 -4.83 5.91
C VAL A 41 6.00 -3.34 5.83
N GLU A 42 7.27 -2.94 5.99
CA GLU A 42 7.66 -1.54 5.96
C GLU A 42 7.46 -0.93 4.57
N GLU A 43 7.83 -1.65 3.51
CA GLU A 43 7.63 -1.27 2.12
C GLU A 43 6.14 -1.12 1.79
N GLY A 44 5.30 -2.05 2.28
CA GLY A 44 3.86 -2.00 2.11
C GLY A 44 3.26 -0.73 2.71
N PHE A 45 3.60 -0.40 3.96
CA PHE A 45 3.14 0.83 4.59
C PHE A 45 3.70 2.09 3.91
N ARG A 46 5.00 2.12 3.58
CA ARG A 46 5.62 3.25 2.84
C ARG A 46 4.94 3.50 1.48
N THR A 47 4.60 2.42 0.78
CA THR A 47 3.90 2.46 -0.51
C THR A 47 2.49 3.05 -0.36
N ALA A 48 1.71 2.56 0.61
CA ALA A 48 0.35 3.04 0.87
C ALA A 48 0.32 4.48 1.42
N GLU A 49 1.26 4.84 2.30
CA GLU A 49 1.41 6.17 2.88
C GLU A 49 1.54 7.24 1.79
N GLY A 50 2.26 6.92 0.72
CA GLY A 50 2.41 7.80 -0.42
C GLY A 50 1.07 8.21 -1.05
N CYS A 51 0.06 7.33 -1.06
CA CYS A 51 -1.30 7.66 -1.48
C CYS A 51 -2.05 8.48 -0.44
N TYR A 52 -1.99 8.07 0.83
CA TYR A 52 -2.63 8.79 1.94
C TYR A 52 -2.22 10.26 1.98
N ARG A 53 -0.91 10.54 2.05
CA ARG A 53 -0.39 11.91 2.12
C ARG A 53 -0.78 12.73 0.88
N THR A 54 -0.81 12.10 -0.29
CA THR A 54 -1.17 12.80 -1.52
C THR A 54 -2.65 13.19 -1.55
N VAL A 55 -3.54 12.23 -1.29
CA VAL A 55 -5.00 12.45 -1.34
C VAL A 55 -5.47 13.33 -0.19
N TRP A 56 -5.03 13.02 1.03
CA TRP A 56 -5.54 13.63 2.25
C TRP A 56 -4.86 14.96 2.58
N GLU A 57 -3.52 14.99 2.60
CA GLU A 57 -2.77 16.16 3.08
C GLU A 57 -2.51 17.20 1.98
N ARG A 58 -2.29 16.76 0.73
CA ARG A 58 -1.84 17.66 -0.36
C ARG A 58 -2.94 18.09 -1.31
N LEU A 59 -3.83 17.16 -1.69
CA LEU A 59 -4.88 17.43 -2.67
C LEU A 59 -6.23 17.78 -2.03
N GLY A 60 -6.41 17.52 -0.73
CA GLY A 60 -7.65 17.83 -0.01
C GLY A 60 -8.86 17.02 -0.50
N MET A 61 -8.64 15.80 -0.99
CA MET A 61 -9.69 14.94 -1.57
C MET A 61 -10.23 13.91 -0.58
N ALA A 62 -10.25 14.26 0.70
CA ALA A 62 -10.92 13.47 1.72
C ALA A 62 -12.37 13.19 1.29
N PHE A 63 -12.83 11.95 1.47
CA PHE A 63 -14.17 11.49 1.08
C PHE A 63 -14.49 11.53 -0.43
N GLN A 64 -13.53 11.87 -1.27
CA GLN A 64 -13.67 11.90 -2.74
C GLN A 64 -12.48 11.27 -3.45
N THR A 65 -11.79 10.33 -2.79
CA THR A 65 -10.58 9.65 -3.27
C THR A 65 -10.71 9.24 -4.75
N PRO A 66 -9.82 9.70 -5.64
CA PRO A 66 -9.93 9.41 -7.06
C PRO A 66 -9.50 7.99 -7.42
N GLU A 67 -9.74 7.60 -8.67
CA GLU A 67 -9.08 6.43 -9.28
C GLU A 67 -7.58 6.67 -9.41
N ALA A 68 -7.22 7.83 -9.98
CA ALA A 68 -5.86 8.11 -10.39
C ALA A 68 -5.45 9.57 -10.20
N TYR A 69 -4.15 9.80 -10.04
CA TYR A 69 -3.53 11.11 -10.13
C TYR A 69 -2.14 11.07 -10.78
N ARG A 70 -1.63 12.25 -11.14
CA ARG A 70 -0.27 12.48 -11.66
C ARG A 70 0.45 13.59 -10.91
N GLU A 71 1.73 13.76 -11.20
CA GLU A 71 2.59 14.77 -10.55
C GLU A 71 2.06 16.22 -10.65
N LYS A 72 1.41 16.59 -11.76
CA LYS A 72 0.92 17.97 -12.01
C LYS A 72 -0.46 18.29 -11.41
N LYS A 73 -0.83 17.69 -10.27
CA LYS A 73 -2.16 17.85 -9.63
C LYS A 73 -3.35 17.52 -10.55
N VAL A 74 -3.14 16.68 -11.55
CA VAL A 74 -4.21 16.16 -12.40
C VAL A 74 -4.73 14.88 -11.79
N TYR A 75 -6.05 14.76 -11.68
CA TYR A 75 -6.75 13.61 -11.11
C TYR A 75 -7.88 13.16 -12.03
N ARG A 76 -8.28 11.90 -11.88
CA ARG A 76 -9.31 11.28 -12.71
C ARG A 76 -10.26 10.45 -11.86
N SER A 77 -11.56 10.59 -12.14
CA SER A 77 -12.65 9.84 -11.51
C SER A 77 -12.66 9.93 -9.98
N LEU A 78 -13.12 11.07 -9.43
CA LEU A 78 -13.29 11.25 -7.99
C LEU A 78 -14.31 10.26 -7.40
N ALA A 79 -14.23 10.04 -6.08
CA ALA A 79 -15.12 9.15 -5.32
C ALA A 79 -15.22 7.74 -5.95
N TYR A 80 -14.07 7.16 -6.29
CA TYR A 80 -14.01 5.90 -7.01
C TYR A 80 -14.02 4.68 -6.09
N MET A 81 -14.39 3.52 -6.63
CA MET A 81 -14.52 2.28 -5.87
C MET A 81 -13.17 1.64 -5.53
N ARG A 82 -12.20 1.62 -6.46
CA ARG A 82 -10.95 0.86 -6.30
C ARG A 82 -10.13 1.21 -5.05
N PRO A 83 -10.07 2.46 -4.56
CA PRO A 83 -9.39 2.79 -3.30
C PRO A 83 -9.87 2.02 -2.06
N LEU A 84 -11.06 1.41 -2.07
CA LEU A 84 -11.53 0.54 -0.99
C LEU A 84 -10.66 -0.72 -0.80
N SER A 85 -9.81 -1.05 -1.77
CA SER A 85 -8.80 -2.11 -1.65
C SER A 85 -7.81 -1.91 -0.50
N ILE A 86 -7.74 -0.74 0.14
CA ILE A 86 -6.98 -0.52 1.39
C ILE A 86 -7.31 -1.56 2.48
N TRP A 87 -8.56 -2.05 2.53
CA TRP A 87 -8.96 -3.10 3.48
C TRP A 87 -8.25 -4.45 3.26
N SER A 88 -7.69 -4.70 2.08
CA SER A 88 -6.85 -5.87 1.85
C SER A 88 -5.55 -5.85 2.68
N MET A 89 -5.07 -4.66 3.07
CA MET A 89 -3.93 -4.54 3.98
C MET A 89 -4.28 -5.04 5.39
N GLN A 90 -5.49 -4.74 5.89
CA GLN A 90 -5.96 -5.26 7.18
C GLN A 90 -6.00 -6.79 7.16
N LEU A 91 -6.58 -7.38 6.12
CA LEU A 91 -6.60 -8.84 5.94
C LEU A 91 -5.18 -9.44 5.90
N ALA A 92 -4.24 -8.77 5.23
CA ALA A 92 -2.84 -9.19 5.17
C ALA A 92 -2.17 -9.18 6.56
N LEU A 93 -2.42 -8.14 7.36
CA LEU A 93 -1.91 -8.02 8.74
C LEU A 93 -2.48 -9.11 9.65
N GLU A 94 -3.78 -9.37 9.58
CA GLU A 94 -4.46 -10.40 10.39
C GLU A 94 -3.95 -11.80 10.07
N ARG A 95 -3.79 -12.13 8.78
CA ARG A 95 -3.23 -13.42 8.35
C ARG A 95 -1.80 -13.61 8.84
N ARG A 96 -1.00 -12.54 8.80
CA ARG A 96 0.36 -12.56 9.33
C ARG A 96 0.39 -12.72 10.84
N ALA A 97 -0.52 -12.07 11.57
CA ALA A 97 -0.64 -12.20 13.02
C ALA A 97 -1.11 -13.61 13.44
N GLY A 98 -2.05 -14.21 12.69
CA GLY A 98 -2.49 -15.59 12.90
C GLY A 98 -1.41 -16.64 12.59
N TRP A 99 -0.40 -16.30 11.80
CA TRP A 99 0.77 -17.13 11.51
C TRP A 99 1.95 -16.89 12.47
N ALA A 100 1.84 -15.97 13.43
CA ALA A 100 2.91 -15.73 14.39
C ALA A 100 3.18 -17.02 15.19
N PRO A 101 4.42 -17.54 15.22
CA PRO A 101 4.74 -18.73 16.00
C PRO A 101 4.39 -18.49 17.47
N ALA A 102 3.85 -19.53 18.12
CA ALA A 102 3.50 -19.45 19.53
C ALA A 102 4.69 -18.94 20.36
N PRO A 103 4.46 -18.10 21.39
CA PRO A 103 5.53 -17.64 22.26
C PRO A 103 6.28 -18.86 22.82
N ALA A 104 7.61 -18.76 22.84
CA ALA A 104 8.46 -19.83 23.36
C ALA A 104 7.99 -20.19 24.79
N PRO A 105 7.90 -21.49 25.13
CA PRO A 105 7.53 -21.89 26.48
C PRO A 105 8.50 -21.25 27.48
N PRO A 106 8.02 -20.85 28.68
CA PRO A 106 8.89 -20.29 29.70
C PRO A 106 10.02 -21.28 30.01
N CYS A 107 11.25 -20.77 30.10
CA CYS A 107 12.42 -21.56 30.43
C CYS A 107 12.16 -22.28 31.76
N GLN A 108 12.03 -23.62 31.72
CA GLN A 108 11.88 -24.42 32.93
C GLN A 108 13.20 -24.34 33.69
N VAL A 109 13.21 -23.57 34.78
CA VAL A 109 14.33 -23.55 35.71
C VAL A 109 14.40 -24.95 36.34
N PRO A 110 15.52 -25.68 36.22
CA PRO A 110 15.65 -26.99 36.84
C PRO A 110 15.45 -26.86 38.35
N ILE A 111 14.41 -27.51 38.88
CA ILE A 111 14.26 -27.66 40.32
C ILE A 111 15.23 -28.79 40.70
N HIS A 112 16.41 -28.41 41.19
CA HIS A 112 17.35 -29.37 41.75
C HIS A 112 16.81 -29.93 43.09
N PRO A 113 17.04 -31.22 43.38
CA PRO A 113 16.59 -31.88 44.60
C PRO A 113 17.31 -31.38 45.86
#